data_AF-A0A0C3ARP1-F1
#
_entry.id   AF-A0A0C3ARP1-F1
#
_cell.length_a   1.000
_cell.length_b   1.000
_cell.length_c   1.000
_cell.angle_alpha   90.00
_cell.angle_beta   90.00
_cell.angle_gamma   90.00
#
_symmetry.space_group_name_H-M   'P 1'
#
loop_
_entity.id
_entity.type
_entity.pdbx_description
1 polymer ?
#
loop_
_entity_poly.entity_id
_entity_poly.type
_entity_poly.pdbx_seq_one_letter_code
_entity_poly.pdbx_strand_id
1 'polypeptide(L)'
;MITKLQFNICKLETSYRANSEIEDLNERVQENIPDVLQYSCLYWSNHVCSSVDLVGEEVCEYLDTFLRGRRVLYWLEVLSVMGRVPEAISALRKVIACRRRRMPCAS
;
A
#
# COMPACT_ATOMS: atom_id res chain seq x y z
N MET A 1 -6.90 3.01 -6.19
CA MET A 1 -6.25 2.88 -4.87
C MET A 1 -6.23 4.20 -4.10
N ILE A 2 -5.46 5.20 -4.55
CA ILE A 2 -5.03 6.33 -3.74
C ILE A 2 -6.19 7.22 -3.25
N THR A 3 -7.25 7.39 -4.05
CA THR A 3 -8.45 8.20 -3.72
C THR A 3 -9.39 7.56 -2.70
N LYS A 4 -9.23 6.27 -2.43
CA LYS A 4 -10.08 5.51 -1.48
C LYS A 4 -9.37 5.23 -0.15
N LEU A 5 -8.07 5.49 -0.06
CA LEU A 5 -7.32 5.41 1.18
C LEU A 5 -7.64 6.62 2.07
N GLN A 6 -7.94 6.36 3.32
CA GLN A 6 -8.23 7.37 4.34
C GLN A 6 -7.72 6.90 5.70
N PHE A 7 -7.46 7.86 6.59
CA PHE A 7 -7.12 7.58 7.98
C PHE A 7 -8.29 6.91 8.70
N ASN A 8 -7.98 5.94 9.56
CA ASN A 8 -8.94 5.22 10.39
C ASN A 8 -10.10 4.63 9.57
N ILE A 9 -9.78 3.90 8.50
CA ILE A 9 -10.78 3.43 7.52
C ILE A 9 -11.81 2.47 8.17
N CYS A 10 -11.39 1.69 9.17
CA CYS A 10 -12.24 0.81 9.95
C CYS A 10 -12.96 1.50 11.12
N LYS A 11 -12.86 2.84 11.24
CA LYS A 11 -13.53 3.64 12.27
C LYS A 11 -13.29 3.12 13.69
N LEU A 12 -12.03 2.77 13.97
CA LEU A 12 -11.62 2.33 15.30
C LEU A 12 -11.77 3.49 16.28
N GLU A 13 -12.22 3.19 17.48
CA GLU A 13 -12.46 4.18 18.54
C GLU A 13 -11.15 4.75 19.05
N THR A 14 -10.09 3.94 19.03
CA THR A 14 -8.77 4.30 19.51
C THR A 14 -7.68 3.47 18.84
N SER A 15 -6.48 4.06 18.77
CA SER A 15 -5.25 3.39 18.37
C SER A 15 -4.45 2.80 19.54
N TYR A 16 -4.96 2.87 20.78
CA TYR A 16 -4.24 2.35 21.96
C TYR A 16 -4.29 0.83 22.10
N ARG A 17 -5.23 0.18 21.40
CA ARG A 17 -5.39 -1.28 21.38
C ARG A 17 -4.67 -1.86 20.17
N ALA A 18 -4.03 -3.00 20.35
CA ALA A 18 -3.53 -3.79 19.24
C ALA A 18 -4.70 -4.32 18.41
N ASN A 19 -4.49 -4.48 17.09
CA ASN A 19 -5.50 -5.03 16.19
C ASN A 19 -6.03 -6.40 16.66
N SER A 20 -5.17 -7.23 17.27
CA SER A 20 -5.54 -8.54 17.82
C SER A 20 -6.48 -8.48 19.01
N GLU A 21 -6.59 -7.33 19.67
CA GLU A 21 -7.47 -7.13 20.82
C GLU A 21 -8.87 -6.67 20.40
N ILE A 22 -9.11 -6.40 19.11
CA ILE A 22 -10.39 -5.89 18.59
C ILE A 22 -11.19 -7.07 18.02
N GLU A 23 -12.20 -7.51 18.75
CA GLU A 23 -12.98 -8.73 18.44
C GLU A 23 -13.71 -8.66 17.10
N ASP A 24 -14.28 -7.50 16.76
CA ASP A 24 -15.08 -7.25 15.54
C ASP A 24 -14.24 -6.72 14.36
N LEU A 25 -12.90 -6.73 14.46
CA LEU A 25 -12.03 -6.10 13.45
C LEU A 25 -12.25 -6.68 12.05
N ASN A 26 -12.42 -8.01 11.95
CA ASN A 26 -12.63 -8.68 10.67
C ASN A 26 -13.93 -8.21 9.99
N GLU A 27 -15.00 -8.03 10.75
CA GLU A 27 -16.29 -7.54 10.25
C GLU A 27 -16.13 -6.10 9.74
N ARG A 28 -15.48 -5.23 10.54
CA ARG A 28 -15.19 -3.85 10.12
C ARG A 28 -14.33 -3.77 8.87
N VAL A 29 -13.38 -4.68 8.68
CA VAL A 29 -12.58 -4.78 7.44
C VAL A 29 -13.49 -5.08 6.24
N GLN A 30 -14.37 -6.07 6.35
CA GLN A 30 -15.29 -6.42 5.26
C GLN A 30 -16.28 -5.29 4.94
N GLU A 31 -16.77 -4.58 5.96
CA GLU A 31 -17.73 -3.48 5.78
C GLU A 31 -17.10 -2.21 5.18
N ASN A 32 -15.87 -1.87 5.58
CA ASN A 32 -15.29 -0.57 5.27
C ASN A 32 -14.19 -0.62 4.19
N ILE A 33 -13.64 -1.79 3.86
CA ILE A 33 -12.56 -1.94 2.88
C ILE A 33 -13.03 -2.80 1.71
N PRO A 34 -13.51 -2.20 0.60
CA PRO A 34 -13.97 -2.96 -0.57
C PRO A 34 -12.88 -3.88 -1.14
N ASP A 35 -13.27 -5.03 -1.69
CA ASP A 35 -12.36 -6.01 -2.28
C ASP A 35 -11.39 -5.41 -3.30
N VAL A 36 -11.87 -4.47 -4.12
CA VAL A 36 -11.05 -3.76 -5.11
C VAL A 36 -9.93 -2.95 -4.44
N LEU A 37 -10.21 -2.34 -3.27
CA LEU A 37 -9.20 -1.63 -2.50
C LEU A 37 -8.22 -2.60 -1.83
N GLN A 38 -8.72 -3.69 -1.24
CA GLN A 38 -7.87 -4.75 -0.67
C GLN A 38 -6.89 -5.30 -1.71
N TYR A 39 -7.40 -5.69 -2.88
CA TYR A 39 -6.61 -6.14 -4.01
C TYR A 39 -5.58 -5.09 -4.44
N SER A 40 -6.01 -3.83 -4.59
CA SER A 40 -5.11 -2.74 -4.95
C SER A 40 -3.97 -2.58 -3.94
N CYS A 41 -4.27 -2.59 -2.64
CA CYS A 41 -3.28 -2.45 -1.57
C CYS A 41 -2.24 -3.58 -1.56
N LEU A 42 -2.66 -4.80 -1.93
CA LEU A 42 -1.77 -5.97 -1.99
C LEU A 42 -0.91 -6.01 -3.26
N TYR A 43 -1.48 -5.65 -4.41
CA TYR A 43 -0.89 -6.01 -5.71
C TYR A 43 -0.45 -4.84 -6.57
N TRP A 44 -0.63 -3.58 -6.14
CA TRP A 44 -0.20 -2.41 -6.95
C TRP A 44 1.27 -2.49 -7.37
N SER A 45 2.15 -2.99 -6.50
CA SER A 45 3.59 -3.09 -6.78
C SER A 45 3.90 -4.09 -7.90
N ASN A 46 3.08 -5.13 -8.07
CA ASN A 46 3.21 -6.07 -9.18
C ASN A 46 2.90 -5.36 -10.50
N HIS A 47 1.80 -4.60 -10.55
CA HIS A 47 1.39 -3.88 -11.76
C HIS A 47 2.44 -2.84 -12.18
N VAL A 48 3.00 -2.10 -11.20
CA VAL A 48 4.08 -1.15 -11.45
C VAL A 48 5.33 -1.87 -11.97
N CYS A 49 5.74 -2.98 -11.36
CA CYS A 49 7.00 -3.63 -11.72
C CYS A 49 6.95 -4.55 -12.93
N SER A 50 5.79 -5.08 -13.29
CA SER A 50 5.61 -5.97 -14.45
C SER A 50 5.46 -5.20 -15.76
N SER A 51 5.17 -3.90 -15.73
CA SER A 51 5.05 -3.07 -16.92
C SER A 51 6.45 -2.60 -17.37
N VAL A 52 7.15 -3.50 -18.08
CA VAL A 52 8.54 -3.36 -18.53
C VAL A 52 8.77 -2.06 -19.31
N ASP A 53 7.75 -1.54 -20.00
CA ASP A 53 7.85 -0.35 -20.86
C ASP A 53 7.06 0.88 -20.36
N LEU A 54 6.25 0.77 -19.29
CA LEU A 54 5.25 1.80 -18.92
C LEU A 54 5.39 2.44 -17.53
N VAL A 55 6.41 2.11 -16.72
CA VAL A 55 6.76 3.00 -15.59
C VAL A 55 7.44 4.24 -16.17
N GLY A 56 6.64 5.09 -16.82
CA GLY A 56 7.05 6.41 -17.26
C GLY A 56 7.42 7.29 -16.06
N GLU A 57 8.06 8.41 -16.36
CA GLU A 57 8.46 9.41 -15.37
C GLU A 57 7.29 9.82 -14.46
N GLU A 58 6.10 9.96 -15.04
CA GLU A 58 4.85 10.26 -14.33
C GLU A 58 4.53 9.23 -13.23
N VAL A 59 4.64 7.93 -13.51
CA VAL A 59 4.39 6.88 -12.50
C VAL A 59 5.45 6.94 -11.40
N CYS A 60 6.70 7.24 -11.75
CA CYS A 60 7.77 7.42 -10.77
C CYS A 60 7.51 8.62 -9.84
N GLU A 61 7.05 9.74 -10.39
CA GLU A 61 6.69 10.95 -9.63
C GLU A 61 5.48 10.71 -8.72
N TYR A 62 4.44 10.04 -9.23
CA TYR A 62 3.29 9.64 -8.41
C TYR A 62 3.69 8.71 -7.26
N LEU A 63 4.58 7.75 -7.52
CA LEU A 63 5.07 6.85 -6.48
C LEU A 63 5.91 7.58 -5.43
N ASP A 64 6.77 8.51 -5.84
CA ASP A 64 7.54 9.31 -4.89
C ASP A 64 6.62 10.18 -4.02
N THR A 65 5.64 10.83 -4.63
CA THR A 65 4.59 11.61 -3.94
C THR A 65 3.78 10.74 -2.98
N PHE A 66 3.39 9.53 -3.40
CA PHE A 66 2.64 8.59 -2.57
C PHE A 66 3.46 8.12 -1.36
N LEU A 67 4.70 7.68 -1.59
CA LEU A 67 5.57 7.10 -0.56
C LEU A 67 6.08 8.15 0.45
N ARG A 68 6.24 9.41 0.03
CA ARG A 68 6.63 10.52 0.91
C ARG A 68 5.44 11.19 1.60
N GLY A 69 4.24 11.02 1.06
CA GLY A 69 3.02 11.62 1.59
C GLY A 69 2.35 10.80 2.70
N ARG A 70 1.26 11.33 3.26
CA ARG A 70 0.48 10.66 4.32
C ARG A 70 -0.23 9.39 3.84
N ARG A 71 -0.48 9.28 2.53
CA ARG A 71 -1.24 8.16 1.96
C ARG A 71 -0.52 6.81 2.09
N VAL A 72 0.81 6.81 2.22
CA VAL A 72 1.57 5.59 2.55
C VAL A 72 1.19 5.04 3.92
N LEU A 73 0.88 5.91 4.89
CA LEU A 73 0.47 5.49 6.23
C LEU A 73 -0.93 4.89 6.21
N TYR A 74 -1.85 5.44 5.41
CA TYR A 74 -3.20 4.88 5.24
C TYR A 74 -3.17 3.53 4.52
N TRP A 75 -2.23 3.36 3.57
CA TRP A 75 -1.99 2.06 2.97
C TRP A 75 -1.43 1.04 3.96
N LEU A 76 -0.46 1.45 4.80
CA LEU A 76 0.06 0.59 5.88
C LEU A 76 -1.02 0.26 6.92
N GLU A 77 -1.91 1.20 7.23
CA GLU A 77 -3.06 0.99 8.12
C GLU A 77 -3.97 -0.12 7.57
N VAL A 78 -4.36 -0.03 6.28
CA VAL A 78 -5.16 -1.08 5.61
C VAL A 78 -4.46 -2.44 5.69
N LEU A 79 -3.17 -2.51 5.38
CA LEU A 79 -2.42 -3.76 5.49
C LEU A 79 -2.30 -4.25 6.93
N SER A 80 -2.22 -3.35 7.90
CA SER A 80 -2.16 -3.68 9.33
C SER A 80 -3.46 -4.32 9.82
N VAL A 81 -4.61 -3.71 9.54
CA VAL A 81 -5.92 -4.24 9.97
C VAL A 81 -6.28 -5.54 9.24
N MET A 82 -5.76 -5.75 8.03
CA MET A 82 -5.89 -7.01 7.31
C MET A 82 -4.90 -8.10 7.75
N GLY A 83 -3.94 -7.80 8.65
CA GLY A 83 -2.87 -8.74 9.03
C GLY A 83 -1.84 -9.02 7.93
N ARG A 84 -1.66 -8.08 6.99
CA ARG A 84 -0.85 -8.21 5.77
C ARG A 84 0.34 -7.25 5.70
N VAL A 85 0.84 -6.76 6.84
CA VAL A 85 2.05 -5.91 6.91
C VAL A 85 3.26 -6.48 6.16
N PRO A 86 3.55 -7.80 6.17
CA PRO A 86 4.66 -8.36 5.38
C PRO A 86 4.59 -8.05 3.88
N GLU A 87 3.38 -7.86 3.33
CA GLU A 87 3.19 -7.52 1.92
C GLU A 87 3.65 -6.09 1.62
N ALA A 88 3.60 -5.18 2.59
CA ALA A 88 4.17 -3.84 2.44
C ALA A 88 5.68 -3.91 2.19
N ILE A 89 6.38 -4.76 2.97
CA ILE A 89 7.82 -4.97 2.85
C ILE A 89 8.15 -5.56 1.48
N SER A 90 7.39 -6.58 1.05
CA SER A 90 7.52 -7.20 -0.28
C SER A 90 7.33 -6.17 -1.40
N ALA A 91 6.28 -5.35 -1.32
CA ALA A 91 5.97 -4.30 -2.29
C ALA A 91 7.09 -3.25 -2.39
N LEU A 92 7.57 -2.73 -1.25
CA LEU A 92 8.63 -1.72 -1.21
C LEU A 92 9.96 -2.26 -1.76
N ARG A 93 10.34 -3.49 -1.37
CA ARG A 93 11.54 -4.15 -1.91
C ARG A 93 11.45 -4.33 -3.42
N LYS A 94 10.27 -4.71 -3.92
CA LYS A 94 10.02 -4.88 -5.35
C LYS A 94 10.21 -3.54 -6.09
N VAL A 95 9.61 -2.45 -5.61
CA VAL A 95 9.78 -1.11 -6.20
C VAL A 95 11.24 -0.65 -6.20
N ILE A 96 11.98 -0.87 -5.10
CA ILE A 96 13.42 -0.55 -5.04
C ILE A 96 14.20 -1.34 -6.08
N ALA A 97 13.92 -2.64 -6.23
CA ALA A 97 14.59 -3.49 -7.21
C ALA A 97 14.27 -3.06 -8.65
N CYS A 98 13.02 -2.72 -8.95
CA CYS A 98 12.59 -2.26 -10.27
C CYS A 98 13.23 -0.93 -10.66
N ARG A 99 13.34 0.03 -9.72
CA ARG A 99 14.06 1.29 -9.97
C ARG A 99 15.53 1.05 -10.28
N ARG A 100 16.22 0.16 -9.53
CA ARG A 100 17.65 -0.14 -9.74
C ARG A 100 17.95 -0.80 -11.09
N ARG A 101 17.05 -1.65 -11.59
CA ARG A 101 17.21 -2.30 -12.91
C ARG A 101 17.12 -1.33 -14.09
N ARG A 102 16.61 -0.10 -13.89
CA ARG A 102 16.43 0.91 -14.94
C ARG A 102 17.51 2.01 -14.95
N MET A 103 18.44 2.01 -14.00
CA MET A 103 19.69 2.78 -14.08
C MET A 103 20.87 1.83 -14.32
N PRO A 104 21.22 1.48 -15.57
CA PRO A 104 22.59 1.11 -15.87
C PRO A 104 23.43 2.40 -15.85
N CYS A 105 24.41 2.45 -14.95
CA CYS A 105 25.53 3.39 -14.85
C CYS A 105 25.52 4.57 -15.85
N ALA A 106 25.23 5.77 -15.37
CA ALA A 106 25.81 6.96 -15.99
C ALA A 106 27.34 6.81 -15.85
N SER A 107 27.99 6.64 -17.00
CA SER A 107 29.45 6.64 -17.18
C SER A 107 29.91 8.07 -17.41
#